data_AF-A0A2D5ZE72-F1
#
_entry.id   AF-A0A2D5ZE72-F1
#
_cell.length_a   1.000
_cell.length_b   1.000
_cell.length_c   1.000
_cell.angle_alpha   90.00
_cell.angle_beta   90.00
_cell.angle_gamma   90.00
#
_symmetry.space_group_name_H-M   'P 1'
#
loop_
_entity.id
_entity.type
_entity.pdbx_description
1 polymer ?
#
loop_
_entity_poly.entity_id
_entity_poly.type
_entity_poly.pdbx_seq_one_letter_code
_entity_poly.pdbx_strand_id
1 'polypeptide(L)'
;MVTAIVALAPAAGCALAPRGVAARPGANILDHGAVVNDDENDTAAVVRAVEACREEGSTLYFPPGTYDLSQITFPEDVRVILSRGARMKLDEDATATFNGPFEAGLYPVFSATGKVSFGNAAVREVLPQWWEVPGGDDSIAITKALASGPDLPGITVRLVGTFHCRSTIRINRHRAHVIGNGQYATQLIFDPGADDVLFEFRHDLRKDVKGSGARMIVQCSIKDLAIYGAPGNKHRKIAIKVVDADMIEVSGIAIQRWFGNQSTGLQIQGRELGFFENMSIRADLPISIEKNPNINWISIDMFTFRNMWLIVEAPENPAVRIASGVAFHNLVFDGTHSWNGGKYGLYWKDTETKGVGINLTMKNIRMEQGKARGGHIIHIEHNFGLHGVILENIYGCHGGPGGIYLRRCHKVSIRNFSFVSDKRDPVPDALDIDESCTKVSLANAHWYSGAVRTGKLRTVFGTSTTPQAKNAILAMYDRPARHPGMQGIQIDGTGTWHHSGRLASGAKLTLPFNDRTPIATILVSASDGNDVQEAGQVMASHGKTVFVSGTGRLKTAPTPDGLCVLPGDRDQLVNNLGADVDVVVSVFFK
;
A
#
# COMPACT_ATOMS: atom_id res chain seq x y z
N MET A 1 -40.17 28.67 -7.78
CA MET A 1 -40.43 27.46 -6.96
C MET A 1 -39.59 27.56 -5.71
N VAL A 2 -40.24 27.86 -4.58
CA VAL A 2 -39.64 28.10 -3.26
C VAL A 2 -40.25 27.07 -2.33
N THR A 3 -39.51 26.05 -1.88
CA THR A 3 -39.86 25.10 -0.80
C THR A 3 -38.69 24.12 -0.63
N ALA A 4 -38.19 23.69 0.53
CA ALA A 4 -38.21 24.15 1.92
C ALA A 4 -37.05 23.38 2.60
N ILE A 5 -36.26 24.06 3.42
CA ILE A 5 -35.24 23.42 4.27
C ILE A 5 -35.96 23.00 5.56
N VAL A 6 -36.13 21.70 5.76
CA VAL A 6 -36.60 21.12 7.02
C VAL A 6 -35.39 21.00 7.95
N ALA A 7 -35.31 21.90 8.92
CA ALA A 7 -34.37 21.79 10.04
C ALA A 7 -34.94 20.81 11.08
N LEU A 8 -34.29 19.65 11.21
CA LEU A 8 -34.51 18.71 12.31
C LEU A 8 -33.75 19.19 13.55
N ALA A 9 -34.49 19.69 14.54
CA ALA A 9 -33.98 19.91 15.89
C ALA A 9 -34.04 18.58 16.69
N PRO A 10 -32.98 18.18 17.40
CA PRO A 10 -33.10 17.11 18.39
C PRO A 10 -33.52 17.71 19.74
N ALA A 11 -34.70 17.34 20.21
CA ALA A 11 -35.18 17.55 21.57
C ALA A 11 -35.37 16.19 22.26
N ALA A 12 -34.50 15.87 23.20
CA ALA A 12 -34.66 14.96 24.35
C ALA A 12 -33.24 14.78 24.93
N GLY A 13 -32.89 15.26 26.11
CA GLY A 13 -33.58 15.06 27.38
C GLY A 13 -32.59 14.39 28.34
N CYS A 14 -31.42 15.02 28.56
CA CYS A 14 -30.44 14.53 29.52
C CYS A 14 -30.83 15.09 30.89
N ALA A 15 -31.52 14.29 31.69
CA ALA A 15 -31.77 14.60 33.09
C ALA A 15 -30.43 14.72 33.81
N LEU A 16 -30.06 15.94 34.18
CA LEU A 16 -28.96 16.21 35.09
C LEU A 16 -29.26 15.51 36.42
N ALA A 17 -28.49 14.47 36.72
CA ALA A 17 -28.43 13.91 38.06
C ALA A 17 -28.07 15.02 39.07
N PRO A 18 -28.59 14.97 40.31
CA PRO A 18 -28.34 16.01 41.29
C PRO A 18 -26.84 16.09 41.61
N ARG A 19 -26.24 17.28 41.39
CA ARG A 19 -25.02 17.72 42.05
C ARG A 19 -25.29 17.77 43.56
N GLY A 20 -24.44 17.13 44.38
CA GLY A 20 -24.43 17.46 45.81
C GLY A 20 -23.96 16.43 46.82
N VAL A 21 -23.29 15.34 46.44
CA VAL A 21 -22.44 14.63 47.41
C VAL A 21 -21.01 15.02 47.09
N ALA A 22 -20.41 15.88 47.92
CA ALA A 22 -18.98 16.15 47.84
C ALA A 22 -18.27 14.79 47.88
N ALA A 23 -17.54 14.45 46.82
CA ALA A 23 -16.73 13.24 46.80
C ALA A 23 -15.90 13.24 48.10
N ARG A 24 -16.01 12.16 48.89
CA ARG A 24 -15.20 12.03 50.10
C ARG A 24 -13.75 12.28 49.71
N PRO A 25 -13.00 13.11 50.45
CA PRO A 25 -11.58 13.28 50.19
C PRO A 25 -10.94 11.89 50.25
N GLY A 26 -10.30 11.47 49.16
CA GLY A 26 -9.59 10.18 49.14
C GLY A 26 -8.47 10.17 50.18
N ALA A 27 -8.00 8.98 50.56
CA ALA A 27 -6.89 8.81 51.49
C ALA A 27 -5.63 9.50 50.92
N ASN A 28 -5.13 10.51 51.63
CA ASN A 28 -3.92 11.23 51.27
C ASN A 28 -2.72 10.52 51.90
N ILE A 29 -1.75 10.10 51.08
CA ILE A 29 -0.63 9.29 51.56
C ILE A 29 0.24 9.98 52.64
N LEU A 30 0.24 11.32 52.69
CA LEU A 30 0.97 12.06 53.74
C LEU A 30 0.36 11.83 55.13
N ASP A 31 -0.96 11.63 55.21
CA ASP A 31 -1.66 11.35 56.46
C ASP A 31 -1.32 9.94 57.01
N HIS A 32 -0.67 9.11 56.20
CA HIS A 32 -0.22 7.77 56.54
C HIS A 32 1.31 7.65 56.72
N GLY A 33 2.00 8.79 56.82
CA GLY A 33 3.41 8.89 57.18
C GLY A 33 4.39 8.82 56.01
N ALA A 34 3.94 9.11 54.79
CA ALA A 34 4.85 9.36 53.67
C ALA A 34 5.50 10.74 53.84
N VAL A 35 6.79 10.87 53.52
CA VAL A 35 7.54 12.13 53.64
C VAL A 35 8.17 12.44 52.29
N VAL A 36 7.79 13.57 51.69
CA VAL A 36 8.23 13.89 50.34
C VAL A 36 9.67 14.41 50.29
N ASN A 37 10.44 13.92 49.31
CA ASN A 37 11.80 14.38 48.99
C ASN A 37 12.83 14.23 50.13
N ASP A 38 12.69 13.23 50.99
CA ASP A 38 13.71 12.91 52.01
C ASP A 38 14.65 11.76 51.57
N ASP A 39 14.46 11.23 50.37
CA ASP A 39 15.17 10.06 49.81
C ASP A 39 14.99 8.78 50.65
N GLU A 40 14.00 8.72 51.54
CA GLU A 40 13.66 7.54 52.34
C GLU A 40 12.49 6.75 51.73
N ASN A 41 12.46 5.45 51.97
CA ASN A 41 11.49 4.56 51.34
C ASN A 41 10.06 4.72 51.92
N ASP A 42 9.15 5.27 51.12
CA ASP A 42 7.75 5.54 51.45
C ASP A 42 6.81 4.33 51.28
N THR A 43 7.30 3.17 50.83
CA THR A 43 6.45 2.01 50.48
C THR A 43 5.52 1.60 51.62
N ALA A 44 6.04 1.57 52.86
CA ALA A 44 5.25 1.18 54.02
C ALA A 44 4.11 2.19 54.32
N ALA A 45 4.34 3.49 54.07
CA ALA A 45 3.31 4.51 54.21
C ALA A 45 2.23 4.37 53.14
N VAL A 46 2.63 4.11 51.89
CA VAL A 46 1.66 3.89 50.80
C VAL A 46 0.83 2.62 51.03
N VAL A 47 1.41 1.53 51.54
CA VAL A 47 0.66 0.31 51.88
C VAL A 47 -0.40 0.59 52.95
N ARG A 48 -0.05 1.32 54.03
CA ARG A 48 -1.03 1.74 55.05
C ARG A 48 -2.16 2.59 54.45
N ALA A 49 -1.82 3.52 53.55
CA ALA A 49 -2.79 4.36 52.88
C ALA A 49 -3.72 3.55 51.95
N VAL A 50 -3.20 2.53 51.25
CA VAL A 50 -3.99 1.59 50.43
C VAL A 50 -5.00 0.83 51.30
N GLU A 51 -4.58 0.36 52.47
CA GLU A 51 -5.47 -0.35 53.41
C GLU A 51 -6.58 0.56 53.94
N ALA A 52 -6.25 1.78 54.37
CA ALA A 52 -7.22 2.76 54.88
C ALA A 52 -8.21 3.24 53.80
N CYS A 53 -7.72 3.44 52.57
CA CYS A 53 -8.48 3.95 51.44
C CYS A 53 -9.73 3.10 51.12
N ARG A 54 -9.70 1.79 51.40
CA ARG A 54 -10.85 0.89 51.20
C ARG A 54 -12.06 1.26 52.05
N GLU A 55 -11.86 1.94 53.18
CA GLU A 55 -12.93 2.41 54.06
C GLU A 55 -13.38 3.85 53.73
N GLU A 56 -12.52 4.62 53.06
CA GLU A 56 -12.67 6.08 52.88
C GLU A 56 -13.21 6.51 51.51
N GLY A 57 -13.43 5.57 50.59
CA GLY A 57 -14.00 5.86 49.27
C GLY A 57 -13.11 5.44 48.11
N SER A 58 -12.18 4.50 48.33
CA SER A 58 -11.42 3.81 47.30
C SER A 58 -10.59 4.73 46.38
N THR A 59 -10.28 5.96 46.82
CA THR A 59 -9.40 6.88 46.09
C THR A 59 -8.15 7.18 46.92
N LEU A 60 -6.98 6.83 46.39
CA LEU A 60 -5.67 7.12 46.96
C LEU A 60 -5.06 8.34 46.24
N TYR A 61 -4.70 9.37 47.00
CA TYR A 61 -4.21 10.63 46.47
C TYR A 61 -2.74 10.87 46.80
N PHE A 62 -1.95 11.19 45.76
CA PHE A 62 -0.56 11.60 45.87
C PHE A 62 -0.43 13.12 45.65
N PRO A 63 -0.19 13.91 46.72
CA PRO A 63 0.10 15.34 46.58
C PRO A 63 1.49 15.60 45.96
N PRO A 64 1.84 16.85 45.61
CA PRO A 64 3.13 17.17 45.01
C PRO A 64 4.31 16.76 45.89
N GLY A 65 5.34 16.17 45.29
CA GLY A 65 6.52 15.64 45.98
C GLY A 65 7.07 14.37 45.34
N THR A 66 8.31 14.03 45.64
CA THR A 66 8.95 12.78 45.23
C THR A 66 8.80 11.75 46.34
N TYR A 67 8.33 10.56 45.96
CA TYR A 67 8.12 9.42 46.85
C TYR A 67 9.00 8.27 46.39
N ASP A 68 9.91 7.83 47.25
CA ASP A 68 10.83 6.73 46.97
C ASP A 68 10.14 5.39 47.30
N LEU A 69 9.92 4.55 46.28
CA LEU A 69 9.13 3.33 46.41
C LEU A 69 9.90 2.12 45.92
N SER A 70 9.79 1.04 46.69
CA SER A 70 10.14 -0.31 46.28
C SER A 70 8.95 -0.97 45.54
N GLN A 71 8.98 -2.29 45.40
CA GLN A 71 7.88 -3.05 44.79
C GLN A 71 6.53 -2.71 45.46
N ILE A 72 5.53 -2.35 44.66
CA ILE A 72 4.20 -1.99 45.17
C ILE A 72 3.09 -2.45 44.23
N THR A 73 1.94 -2.82 44.79
CA THR A 73 0.75 -3.22 44.04
C THR A 73 -0.48 -2.51 44.56
N PHE A 74 -1.15 -1.77 43.68
CA PHE A 74 -2.42 -1.12 43.92
C PHE A 74 -3.56 -2.06 43.47
N PRO A 75 -4.46 -2.47 44.38
CA PRO A 75 -5.57 -3.37 44.07
C PRO A 75 -6.59 -2.83 43.06
N GLU A 76 -7.43 -3.71 42.49
CA GLU A 76 -8.49 -3.35 41.52
C GLU A 76 -9.53 -2.36 42.09
N ASP A 77 -9.76 -2.42 43.39
CA ASP A 77 -10.73 -1.60 44.12
C ASP A 77 -10.14 -0.25 44.58
N VAL A 78 -8.92 0.11 44.17
CA VAL A 78 -8.26 1.36 44.55
C VAL A 78 -7.97 2.22 43.31
N ARG A 79 -8.58 3.41 43.25
CA ARG A 79 -8.27 4.45 42.28
C ARG A 79 -7.06 5.27 42.75
N VAL A 80 -6.02 5.37 41.94
CA VAL A 80 -4.82 6.16 42.25
C VAL A 80 -4.82 7.46 41.44
N ILE A 81 -4.66 8.59 42.13
CA ILE A 81 -4.58 9.92 41.51
C ILE A 81 -3.24 10.57 41.87
N LEU A 82 -2.44 10.90 40.86
CA LEU A 82 -1.20 11.66 41.03
C LEU A 82 -1.40 13.10 40.58
N SER A 83 -1.22 14.03 41.51
CA SER A 83 -1.32 15.46 41.24
C SER A 83 -0.10 16.01 40.50
N ARG A 84 -0.23 17.20 39.91
CA ARG A 84 0.89 17.88 39.25
C ARG A 84 2.02 18.13 40.25
N GLY A 85 3.18 17.54 39.98
CA GLY A 85 4.36 17.63 40.85
C GLY A 85 4.56 16.40 41.74
N ALA A 86 3.60 15.47 41.80
CA ALA A 86 3.83 14.15 42.38
C ALA A 86 4.77 13.33 41.49
N ARG A 87 5.68 12.57 42.10
CA ARG A 87 6.64 11.68 41.42
C ARG A 87 6.80 10.40 42.22
N MET A 88 6.53 9.25 41.60
CA MET A 88 6.93 7.95 42.12
C MET A 88 8.33 7.65 41.58
N LYS A 89 9.32 7.63 42.49
CA LYS A 89 10.70 7.23 42.20
C LYS A 89 10.84 5.77 42.59
N LEU A 90 10.87 4.89 41.60
CA LEU A 90 10.96 3.45 41.86
C LEU A 90 12.43 3.03 41.98
N ASP A 91 12.72 2.14 42.93
CA ASP A 91 14.00 1.45 43.02
C ASP A 91 14.37 0.75 41.70
N GLU A 92 15.66 0.53 41.49
CA GLU A 92 16.12 -0.32 40.39
C GLU A 92 15.45 -1.71 40.51
N ASP A 93 14.95 -2.24 39.39
CA ASP A 93 14.17 -3.47 39.30
C ASP A 93 12.79 -3.53 39.99
N ALA A 94 12.41 -2.54 40.81
CA ALA A 94 11.08 -2.49 41.40
C ALA A 94 9.98 -2.30 40.34
N THR A 95 8.81 -2.89 40.61
CA THR A 95 7.61 -2.70 39.78
C THR A 95 6.48 -2.08 40.60
N ALA A 96 5.88 -1.00 40.07
CA ALA A 96 4.59 -0.49 40.52
C ALA A 96 3.47 -1.07 39.66
N THR A 97 2.60 -1.89 40.25
CA THR A 97 1.48 -2.54 39.57
C THR A 97 0.16 -1.85 39.93
N PHE A 98 -0.56 -1.33 38.93
CA PHE A 98 -1.85 -0.68 39.08
C PHE A 98 -2.95 -1.58 38.54
N ASN A 99 -3.68 -2.28 39.41
CA ASN A 99 -4.82 -3.09 38.98
C ASN A 99 -6.13 -2.29 38.94
N GLY A 100 -6.23 -1.23 39.74
CA GLY A 100 -7.36 -0.30 39.76
C GLY A 100 -7.16 0.94 38.89
N PRO A 101 -8.17 1.84 38.82
CA PRO A 101 -8.11 3.03 37.97
C PRO A 101 -6.94 3.95 38.31
N PHE A 102 -6.19 4.40 37.30
CA PHE A 102 -5.07 5.32 37.45
C PHE A 102 -5.33 6.64 36.71
N GLU A 103 -5.05 7.76 37.37
CA GLU A 103 -5.22 9.10 36.81
C GLU A 103 -4.03 10.02 37.09
N ALA A 104 -3.52 10.63 36.02
CA ALA A 104 -2.54 11.69 36.05
C ALA A 104 -2.76 12.61 34.83
N GLY A 105 -2.38 13.88 34.95
CA GLY A 105 -2.42 14.81 33.81
C GLY A 105 -1.26 14.61 32.81
N LEU A 106 -1.09 15.55 31.88
CA LEU A 106 0.02 15.58 30.92
C LEU A 106 1.31 16.13 31.57
N TYR A 107 1.83 15.40 32.54
CA TYR A 107 3.08 15.70 33.23
C TYR A 107 3.73 14.41 33.74
N PRO A 108 5.07 14.39 33.95
CA PRO A 108 5.74 13.23 34.49
C PRO A 108 5.19 12.89 35.88
N VAL A 109 5.06 11.60 36.17
CA VAL A 109 4.65 11.06 37.47
C VAL A 109 5.46 9.82 37.86
N PHE A 110 6.20 9.24 36.91
CA PHE A 110 7.16 8.16 37.14
C PHE A 110 8.58 8.66 36.82
N SER A 111 9.52 8.37 37.72
CA SER A 111 10.94 8.57 37.45
C SER A 111 11.46 7.53 36.44
N ALA A 112 12.71 7.69 36.01
CA ALA A 112 13.29 6.87 34.96
C ALA A 112 13.76 5.47 35.42
N THR A 113 13.78 5.18 36.71
CA THR A 113 14.21 3.89 37.25
C THR A 113 12.98 3.03 37.60
N GLY A 114 13.11 1.70 37.50
CA GLY A 114 12.00 0.76 37.75
C GLY A 114 10.99 0.57 36.61
N LYS A 115 9.97 -0.26 36.87
CA LYS A 115 8.94 -0.69 35.92
C LYS A 115 7.55 -0.27 36.41
N VAL A 116 6.66 0.03 35.47
CA VAL A 116 5.25 0.29 35.74
C VAL A 116 4.42 -0.74 34.98
N SER A 117 3.42 -1.31 35.63
CA SER A 117 2.51 -2.28 35.04
C SER A 117 1.06 -1.85 35.30
N PHE A 118 0.29 -1.67 34.24
CA PHE A 118 -1.15 -1.42 34.30
C PHE A 118 -1.90 -2.73 34.07
N GLY A 119 -2.80 -3.05 34.99
CA GLY A 119 -3.75 -4.15 34.86
C GLY A 119 -4.85 -3.82 33.85
N ASN A 120 -5.74 -4.80 33.63
CA ASN A 120 -6.88 -4.59 32.75
C ASN A 120 -7.78 -3.47 33.29
N ALA A 121 -8.22 -2.56 32.42
CA ALA A 121 -9.05 -1.40 32.75
C ALA A 121 -8.44 -0.37 33.74
N ALA A 122 -7.18 -0.52 34.16
CA ALA A 122 -6.51 0.45 35.04
C ALA A 122 -6.38 1.84 34.35
N VAL A 123 -6.14 1.84 33.05
CA VAL A 123 -6.10 3.05 32.21
C VAL A 123 -6.78 2.78 30.89
N ARG A 124 -7.41 3.80 30.31
CA ARG A 124 -7.89 3.75 28.93
C ARG A 124 -6.74 3.82 27.95
N GLU A 125 -5.79 4.71 28.22
CA GLU A 125 -4.66 5.03 27.36
C GLU A 125 -3.45 5.32 28.24
N VAL A 126 -2.29 4.83 27.84
CA VAL A 126 -1.02 5.13 28.51
C VAL A 126 -0.36 6.33 27.82
N LEU A 127 0.14 7.27 28.61
CA LEU A 127 0.74 8.51 28.12
C LEU A 127 2.25 8.51 28.38
N PRO A 128 3.11 8.53 27.35
CA PRO A 128 4.56 8.61 27.56
C PRO A 128 5.01 9.81 28.40
N GLN A 129 4.23 10.89 28.41
CA GLN A 129 4.47 12.08 29.23
C GLN A 129 4.45 11.80 30.74
N TRP A 130 3.94 10.65 31.17
CA TRP A 130 4.01 10.20 32.55
C TRP A 130 5.41 9.76 32.97
N TRP A 131 6.31 9.48 32.03
CA TRP A 131 7.69 9.13 32.33
C TRP A 131 8.62 10.33 32.17
N GLU A 132 9.48 10.51 33.15
CA GLU A 132 10.63 11.38 33.01
C GLU A 132 11.70 10.72 32.10
N VAL A 133 12.27 11.51 31.20
CA VAL A 133 13.26 11.07 30.21
C VAL A 133 14.57 11.81 30.42
N PRO A 134 15.56 11.18 31.05
CA PRO A 134 16.91 11.72 31.12
C PRO A 134 17.51 11.84 29.72
N GLY A 135 18.20 12.95 29.44
CA GLY A 135 18.95 13.13 28.18
C GLY A 135 18.14 13.50 26.93
N GLY A 136 16.82 13.65 27.06
CA GLY A 136 15.94 14.20 26.01
C GLY A 136 15.68 13.27 24.81
N ASP A 137 15.82 11.94 24.98
CA ASP A 137 15.39 10.95 23.99
C ASP A 137 14.04 10.34 24.36
N ASP A 138 12.98 10.95 23.84
CA ASP A 138 11.60 10.59 24.14
C ASP A 138 11.20 9.17 23.67
N SER A 139 12.00 8.53 22.81
CA SER A 139 11.78 7.12 22.44
C SER A 139 11.82 6.19 23.67
N ILE A 140 12.55 6.58 24.73
CA ILE A 140 12.61 5.85 26.01
C ILE A 140 11.24 5.87 26.72
N ALA A 141 10.61 7.04 26.84
CA ALA A 141 9.28 7.16 27.46
C ALA A 141 8.23 6.39 26.67
N ILE A 142 8.26 6.46 25.34
CA ILE A 142 7.32 5.72 24.49
C ILE A 142 7.51 4.22 24.66
N THR A 143 8.75 3.74 24.73
CA THR A 143 9.06 2.33 24.96
C THR A 143 8.56 1.86 26.33
N LYS A 144 8.73 2.66 27.38
CA LYS A 144 8.20 2.35 28.72
C LYS A 144 6.67 2.30 28.74
N ALA A 145 6.02 3.26 28.08
CA ALA A 145 4.57 3.25 27.92
C ALA A 145 4.09 1.94 27.27
N LEU A 146 4.71 1.53 26.14
CA LEU A 146 4.39 0.28 25.43
C LEU A 146 4.59 -0.97 26.30
N ALA A 147 5.64 -0.98 27.12
CA ALA A 147 5.96 -2.09 28.02
C ALA A 147 5.01 -2.20 29.23
N SER A 148 4.33 -1.10 29.60
CA SER A 148 3.54 -1.03 30.83
C SER A 148 2.18 -1.74 30.78
N GLY A 149 1.63 -1.99 29.58
CA GLY A 149 0.29 -2.57 29.45
C GLY A 149 0.25 -4.09 29.63
N PRO A 150 -0.95 -4.67 29.81
CA PRO A 150 -1.15 -6.11 29.88
C PRO A 150 -1.10 -6.76 28.47
N ASP A 151 -0.91 -8.08 28.40
CA ASP A 151 -0.92 -8.82 27.12
C ASP A 151 -2.34 -8.92 26.50
N LEU A 152 -3.37 -8.87 27.34
CA LEU A 152 -4.78 -8.87 26.97
C LEU A 152 -5.52 -7.83 27.82
N PRO A 153 -6.38 -6.98 27.23
CA PRO A 153 -6.78 -6.92 25.81
C PRO A 153 -5.72 -6.35 24.85
N GLY A 154 -4.59 -5.86 25.37
CA GLY A 154 -3.57 -5.14 24.61
C GLY A 154 -3.30 -3.78 25.24
N ILE A 155 -2.66 -2.87 24.51
CA ILE A 155 -2.33 -1.53 25.00
C ILE A 155 -2.59 -0.47 23.95
N THR A 156 -3.13 0.67 24.39
CA THR A 156 -3.16 1.90 23.59
C THR A 156 -2.26 2.95 24.23
N VAL A 157 -1.24 3.37 23.49
CA VAL A 157 -0.33 4.46 23.86
C VAL A 157 -0.73 5.71 23.08
N ARG A 158 -1.11 6.76 23.80
CA ARG A 158 -1.49 8.05 23.18
C ARG A 158 -0.33 9.04 23.26
N LEU A 159 0.05 9.55 22.09
CA LEU A 159 1.11 10.54 21.90
C LEU A 159 0.49 11.94 21.76
N VAL A 160 0.89 12.88 22.61
CA VAL A 160 0.36 14.26 22.64
C VAL A 160 1.52 15.25 22.62
N GLY A 161 1.56 16.09 21.58
CA GLY A 161 2.62 17.09 21.41
C GLY A 161 3.80 16.58 20.58
N THR A 162 4.97 17.14 20.85
CA THR A 162 6.21 16.87 20.09
C THR A 162 7.14 15.97 20.89
N PHE A 163 7.73 14.99 20.22
CA PHE A 163 8.69 14.04 20.78
C PHE A 163 9.99 14.06 19.98
N HIS A 164 11.12 14.11 20.66
CA HIS A 164 12.47 14.03 20.10
C HIS A 164 13.02 12.63 20.33
N CYS A 165 13.10 11.84 19.27
CA CYS A 165 13.52 10.44 19.33
C CYS A 165 14.92 10.27 18.74
N ARG A 166 15.77 9.47 19.38
CA ARG A 166 17.12 9.11 18.90
C ARG A 166 17.34 7.61 18.72
N SER A 167 16.39 6.79 19.15
CA SER A 167 16.47 5.33 19.06
C SER A 167 15.18 4.69 18.54
N THR A 168 15.28 3.41 18.15
CA THR A 168 14.14 2.59 17.72
C THR A 168 13.10 2.41 18.84
N ILE A 169 11.86 2.74 18.53
CA ILE A 169 10.66 2.34 19.28
C ILE A 169 10.20 1.00 18.71
N ARG A 170 10.53 -0.09 19.42
CA ARG A 170 10.13 -1.44 19.01
C ARG A 170 8.79 -1.81 19.62
N ILE A 171 7.85 -2.20 18.76
CA ILE A 171 6.59 -2.82 19.13
C ILE A 171 6.74 -4.33 18.91
N ASN A 172 6.92 -5.09 20.00
CA ASN A 172 7.19 -6.53 19.98
C ASN A 172 6.09 -7.40 20.61
N ARG A 173 4.88 -6.85 20.75
CA ARG A 173 3.72 -7.55 21.33
C ARG A 173 2.47 -7.35 20.50
N HIS A 174 1.53 -8.27 20.61
CA HIS A 174 0.23 -8.19 19.93
C HIS A 174 -0.62 -7.06 20.47
N ARG A 175 -1.56 -6.55 19.66
CA ARG A 175 -2.60 -5.60 20.08
C ARG A 175 -2.04 -4.34 20.74
N ALA A 176 -0.91 -3.87 20.22
CA ALA A 176 -0.31 -2.61 20.62
C ALA A 176 -0.68 -1.53 19.61
N HIS A 177 -1.28 -0.45 20.11
CA HIS A 177 -1.79 0.64 19.32
C HIS A 177 -1.12 1.95 19.73
N VAL A 178 -0.45 2.62 18.79
CA VAL A 178 0.11 3.96 18.98
C VAL A 178 -0.79 4.96 18.28
N ILE A 179 -1.31 5.95 19.00
CA ILE A 179 -2.23 6.94 18.42
C ILE A 179 -1.79 8.36 18.76
N GLY A 180 -1.79 9.25 17.78
CA GLY A 180 -1.63 10.68 17.99
C GLY A 180 -2.97 11.43 18.03
N ASN A 181 -2.89 12.75 17.93
CA ASN A 181 -4.04 13.67 17.85
C ASN A 181 -4.20 14.28 16.44
N GLY A 182 -3.51 13.74 15.44
CA GLY A 182 -3.51 14.18 14.04
C GLY A 182 -2.11 14.50 13.51
N GLN A 183 -1.98 14.45 12.17
CA GLN A 183 -0.74 14.67 11.40
C GLN A 183 -0.04 16.02 11.66
N TYR A 184 -0.70 16.99 12.29
CA TYR A 184 -0.11 18.28 12.63
C TYR A 184 -0.08 18.57 14.13
N ALA A 185 -0.74 17.73 14.95
CA ALA A 185 -0.85 17.92 16.39
C ALA A 185 0.16 17.07 17.17
N THR A 186 0.42 15.85 16.70
CA THR A 186 1.43 14.96 17.28
C THR A 186 2.60 14.84 16.32
N GLN A 187 3.81 15.16 16.77
CA GLN A 187 5.01 15.18 15.93
C GLN A 187 6.14 14.40 16.58
N LEU A 188 6.79 13.52 15.82
CA LEU A 188 8.01 12.84 16.22
C LEU A 188 9.17 13.32 15.34
N ILE A 189 10.23 13.82 15.96
CA ILE A 189 11.47 14.25 15.29
C ILE A 189 12.53 13.18 15.56
N PHE A 190 12.98 12.48 14.51
CA PHE A 190 13.94 11.40 14.62
C PHE A 190 15.35 11.85 14.22
N ASP A 191 16.27 11.77 15.19
CA ASP A 191 17.69 12.14 15.05
C ASP A 191 18.62 11.01 15.52
N PRO A 192 18.65 9.87 14.81
CA PRO A 192 19.50 8.77 15.22
C PRO A 192 20.98 9.09 14.98
N GLY A 193 21.85 8.59 15.84
CA GLY A 193 23.31 8.72 15.71
C GLY A 193 23.96 7.74 14.72
N ALA A 194 23.17 6.84 14.13
CA ALA A 194 23.58 5.87 13.13
C ALA A 194 22.38 5.54 12.21
N ASP A 195 22.59 4.66 11.23
CA ASP A 195 21.49 4.13 10.43
C ASP A 195 20.51 3.36 11.34
N ASP A 196 19.22 3.74 11.33
CA ASP A 196 18.26 3.20 12.29
C ASP A 196 16.79 3.29 11.83
N VAL A 197 15.90 2.67 12.58
CA VAL A 197 14.45 2.64 12.41
C VAL A 197 13.80 3.48 13.51
N LEU A 198 12.77 4.28 13.20
CA LEU A 198 11.98 4.94 14.26
C LEU A 198 10.97 3.96 14.88
N PHE A 199 10.01 3.45 14.10
CA PHE A 199 9.05 2.46 14.57
C PHE A 199 9.31 1.09 13.93
N GLU A 200 9.56 0.06 14.75
CA GLU A 200 9.71 -1.32 14.29
C GLU A 200 8.61 -2.21 14.88
N PHE A 201 7.66 -2.63 14.05
CA PHE A 201 6.67 -3.66 14.37
C PHE A 201 7.27 -5.02 14.07
N ARG A 202 7.69 -5.72 15.12
CA ARG A 202 8.34 -7.03 15.00
C ARG A 202 8.27 -7.74 16.34
N HIS A 203 7.72 -8.95 16.36
CA HIS A 203 7.84 -9.81 17.54
C HIS A 203 9.29 -10.33 17.65
N ASP A 204 9.80 -10.41 18.88
CA ASP A 204 11.09 -11.03 19.12
C ASP A 204 11.08 -12.52 18.73
N LEU A 205 12.18 -12.99 18.17
CA LEU A 205 12.43 -14.40 17.98
C LEU A 205 12.53 -15.05 19.38
N ARG A 206 11.63 -15.97 19.73
CA ARG A 206 11.92 -16.88 20.86
C ARG A 206 13.06 -17.80 20.42
N LYS A 207 14.29 -17.45 20.81
CA LYS A 207 15.49 -18.27 20.57
C LYS A 207 15.48 -19.57 21.40
N ASP A 208 14.62 -19.66 22.40
CA ASP A 208 14.55 -20.71 23.42
C ASP A 208 13.70 -21.93 23.01
N VAL A 209 12.87 -21.84 21.97
CA VAL A 209 12.05 -22.97 21.51
C VAL A 209 12.50 -23.44 20.13
N LYS A 210 13.26 -24.54 20.12
CA LYS A 210 13.68 -25.23 18.90
C LYS A 210 12.42 -25.65 18.10
N GLY A 211 12.20 -25.04 16.94
CA GLY A 211 11.01 -25.27 16.12
C GLY A 211 9.87 -24.25 16.30
N SER A 212 9.96 -23.30 17.25
CA SER A 212 9.12 -22.11 17.16
C SER A 212 9.73 -21.19 16.11
N GLY A 213 9.14 -21.19 14.91
CA GLY A 213 9.41 -20.14 13.93
C GLY A 213 9.22 -18.75 14.56
N ALA A 214 9.78 -17.73 13.91
CA ALA A 214 9.53 -16.36 14.29
C ALA A 214 8.05 -16.13 14.58
N ARG A 215 7.76 -15.43 15.69
CA ARG A 215 6.37 -15.11 16.03
C ARG A 215 5.93 -13.95 15.16
N MET A 216 4.78 -14.11 14.53
CA MET A 216 4.10 -13.03 13.86
C MET A 216 3.63 -12.01 14.89
N ILE A 217 3.72 -10.71 14.62
CA ILE A 217 3.01 -9.69 15.41
C ILE A 217 1.61 -9.50 14.85
N VAL A 218 0.60 -9.29 15.70
CA VAL A 218 -0.82 -9.38 15.28
C VAL A 218 -1.63 -8.23 15.85
N GLN A 219 -2.54 -7.67 15.05
CA GLN A 219 -3.53 -6.66 15.45
C GLN A 219 -2.92 -5.37 16.02
N CYS A 220 -1.80 -4.92 15.47
CA CYS A 220 -1.16 -3.67 15.91
C CYS A 220 -1.58 -2.50 15.03
N SER A 221 -1.44 -1.28 15.55
CA SER A 221 -1.64 -0.09 14.71
C SER A 221 -0.78 1.11 15.10
N ILE A 222 -0.56 2.00 14.13
CA ILE A 222 -0.05 3.37 14.37
C ILE A 222 -0.90 4.38 13.60
N LYS A 223 -1.40 5.41 14.30
CA LYS A 223 -2.38 6.35 13.74
C LYS A 223 -2.11 7.82 14.09
N ASP A 224 -2.54 8.70 13.18
CA ASP A 224 -2.79 10.12 13.43
C ASP A 224 -1.60 10.92 13.98
N LEU A 225 -0.44 10.84 13.32
CA LEU A 225 0.77 11.55 13.73
C LEU A 225 1.69 11.92 12.57
N ALA A 226 2.61 12.83 12.84
CA ALA A 226 3.69 13.24 11.94
C ALA A 226 5.02 12.63 12.37
N ILE A 227 5.85 12.27 11.41
CA ILE A 227 7.22 11.79 11.58
C ILE A 227 8.14 12.67 10.73
N TYR A 228 9.13 13.28 11.35
CA TYR A 228 10.09 14.19 10.74
C TYR A 228 11.51 13.67 10.90
N GLY A 229 12.27 13.69 9.80
CA GLY A 229 13.73 13.56 9.90
C GLY A 229 14.32 14.84 10.50
N ALA A 230 15.23 14.71 11.46
CA ALA A 230 15.90 15.86 12.04
C ALA A 230 16.69 16.65 10.98
N PRO A 231 16.64 17.99 11.00
CA PRO A 231 17.40 18.81 10.05
C PRO A 231 18.90 18.45 10.07
N GLY A 232 19.47 18.21 8.89
CA GLY A 232 20.89 17.90 8.75
C GLY A 232 21.29 16.45 9.04
N ASN A 233 20.39 15.60 9.54
CA ASN A 233 20.68 14.19 9.77
C ASN A 233 20.82 13.44 8.43
N LYS A 234 22.01 12.90 8.18
CA LYS A 234 22.36 12.19 6.92
C LYS A 234 22.35 10.67 7.04
N HIS A 235 22.03 10.10 8.19
CA HIS A 235 21.95 8.65 8.34
C HIS A 235 20.79 8.08 7.52
N ARG A 236 20.92 6.81 7.10
CA ARG A 236 19.82 6.09 6.49
C ARG A 236 18.78 5.81 7.58
N LYS A 237 17.55 6.25 7.34
CA LYS A 237 16.46 6.12 8.30
C LYS A 237 15.31 5.32 7.72
N ILE A 238 14.63 4.54 8.54
CA ILE A 238 13.33 3.95 8.20
C ILE A 238 12.29 4.49 9.17
N ALA A 239 11.24 5.16 8.67
CA ALA A 239 10.24 5.75 9.57
C ALA A 239 9.36 4.67 10.21
N ILE A 240 8.78 3.79 9.40
CA ILE A 240 7.97 2.67 9.87
C ILE A 240 8.44 1.41 9.17
N LYS A 241 8.83 0.42 9.98
CA LYS A 241 9.19 -0.92 9.52
C LYS A 241 8.22 -1.94 10.08
N VAL A 242 7.65 -2.75 9.21
CA VAL A 242 6.74 -3.84 9.56
C VAL A 242 7.39 -5.17 9.18
N VAL A 243 7.61 -6.06 10.13
CA VAL A 243 8.25 -7.36 9.92
C VAL A 243 7.36 -8.47 10.46
N ASP A 244 6.95 -9.38 9.58
CA ASP A 244 6.14 -10.56 9.87
C ASP A 244 4.91 -10.21 10.72
N ALA A 245 4.10 -9.29 10.18
CA ALA A 245 2.92 -8.77 10.85
C ALA A 245 1.64 -9.17 10.13
N ASP A 246 0.61 -9.47 10.92
CA ASP A 246 -0.76 -9.71 10.48
C ASP A 246 -1.73 -8.73 11.15
N MET A 247 -2.79 -8.39 10.43
CA MET A 247 -3.77 -7.37 10.78
C MET A 247 -3.12 -6.06 11.24
N ILE A 248 -2.10 -5.60 10.52
CA ILE A 248 -1.42 -4.34 10.81
C ILE A 248 -2.18 -3.16 10.17
N GLU A 249 -2.36 -2.09 10.93
CA GLU A 249 -2.96 -0.85 10.43
C GLU A 249 -2.03 0.35 10.60
N VAL A 250 -1.79 1.08 9.51
CA VAL A 250 -1.02 2.33 9.51
C VAL A 250 -1.89 3.39 8.84
N SER A 251 -2.39 4.35 9.61
CA SER A 251 -3.38 5.29 9.08
C SER A 251 -3.16 6.74 9.51
N GLY A 252 -3.40 7.70 8.62
CA GLY A 252 -3.35 9.11 9.00
C GLY A 252 -1.94 9.55 9.40
N ILE A 253 -0.92 9.11 8.65
CA ILE A 253 0.49 9.40 8.93
C ILE A 253 1.08 10.39 7.93
N ALA A 254 1.81 11.39 8.42
CA ALA A 254 2.64 12.26 7.59
C ALA A 254 4.13 11.99 7.86
N ILE A 255 4.87 11.50 6.88
CA ILE A 255 6.33 11.33 6.92
C ILE A 255 6.95 12.43 6.08
N GLN A 256 7.75 13.30 6.70
CA GLN A 256 8.32 14.48 6.09
C GLN A 256 9.82 14.59 6.35
N ARG A 257 10.54 15.24 5.44
CA ARG A 257 12.00 15.42 5.51
C ARG A 257 12.78 14.11 5.70
N TRP A 258 12.26 13.02 5.12
CA TRP A 258 12.79 11.68 5.36
C TRP A 258 13.79 11.25 4.29
N PHE A 259 14.83 12.06 4.11
CA PHE A 259 15.81 11.92 3.03
C PHE A 259 17.26 12.09 3.54
N GLY A 260 18.23 11.79 2.68
CA GLY A 260 19.66 12.08 2.90
C GLY A 260 20.61 10.91 2.67
N ASN A 261 20.11 9.67 2.64
CA ASN A 261 20.92 8.46 2.42
C ASN A 261 20.05 7.23 2.15
N GLN A 262 19.25 7.23 1.09
CA GLN A 262 18.34 6.12 0.76
C GLN A 262 17.35 5.80 1.90
N SER A 263 16.91 6.85 2.61
CA SER A 263 15.96 6.73 3.71
C SER A 263 14.59 6.29 3.21
N THR A 264 13.98 5.35 3.91
CA THR A 264 12.71 4.74 3.53
C THR A 264 11.58 5.25 4.41
N GLY A 265 10.46 5.68 3.82
CA GLY A 265 9.29 6.07 4.60
C GLY A 265 8.64 4.86 5.27
N LEU A 266 8.13 3.95 4.45
CA LEU A 266 7.44 2.73 4.88
C LEU A 266 8.13 1.49 4.30
N GLN A 267 8.65 0.63 5.17
CA GLN A 267 9.25 -0.65 4.80
C GLN A 267 8.37 -1.81 5.30
N ILE A 268 7.97 -2.70 4.40
CA ILE A 268 7.05 -3.80 4.68
C ILE A 268 7.68 -5.12 4.32
N GLN A 269 7.78 -5.99 5.31
CA GLN A 269 8.12 -7.41 5.23
C GLN A 269 6.98 -8.20 5.89
N GLY A 270 5.74 -7.91 5.46
CA GLY A 270 4.49 -8.29 6.12
C GLY A 270 4.11 -9.77 5.99
N ARG A 271 2.86 -10.14 6.32
CA ARG A 271 2.37 -11.51 6.22
C ARG A 271 1.01 -11.59 5.54
N GLU A 272 -0.07 -11.57 6.31
CA GLU A 272 -1.41 -11.88 5.82
C GLU A 272 -2.19 -10.59 5.55
N LEU A 273 -2.70 -9.92 6.57
CA LEU A 273 -3.56 -8.75 6.39
C LEU A 273 -2.86 -7.42 6.75
N GLY A 274 -2.96 -6.42 5.86
CA GLY A 274 -2.38 -5.09 6.10
C GLY A 274 -3.18 -3.94 5.48
N PHE A 275 -3.41 -2.89 6.27
CA PHE A 275 -4.14 -1.68 5.85
C PHE A 275 -3.27 -0.44 6.03
N PHE A 276 -2.98 0.25 4.93
CA PHE A 276 -2.14 1.44 4.90
C PHE A 276 -2.92 2.57 4.26
N GLU A 277 -3.41 3.53 5.05
CA GLU A 277 -4.43 4.48 4.60
C GLU A 277 -4.11 5.94 4.96
N ASN A 278 -4.48 6.86 4.06
CA ASN A 278 -4.42 8.30 4.32
C ASN A 278 -3.02 8.78 4.74
N MET A 279 -2.00 8.41 3.94
CA MET A 279 -0.61 8.72 4.25
C MET A 279 -0.02 9.75 3.28
N SER A 280 0.76 10.68 3.81
CA SER A 280 1.67 11.54 3.04
C SER A 280 3.10 11.13 3.34
N ILE A 281 3.87 10.72 2.33
CA ILE A 281 5.24 10.23 2.51
C ILE A 281 6.19 10.97 1.57
N ARG A 282 7.09 11.75 2.15
CA ARG A 282 8.18 12.44 1.46
C ARG A 282 9.52 11.87 1.92
N ALA A 283 10.11 10.98 1.12
CA ALA A 283 11.32 10.23 1.46
C ALA A 283 12.20 9.94 0.23
N ASP A 284 13.46 9.52 0.44
CA ASP A 284 14.30 9.03 -0.67
C ASP A 284 13.63 7.84 -1.38
N LEU A 285 13.00 6.96 -0.60
CA LEU A 285 12.16 5.86 -1.06
C LEU A 285 10.86 5.83 -0.23
N PRO A 286 9.72 6.30 -0.76
CA PRO A 286 8.49 6.37 0.03
C PRO A 286 8.01 5.01 0.55
N ILE A 287 7.88 4.00 -0.33
CA ILE A 287 7.42 2.66 0.03
C ILE A 287 8.39 1.60 -0.50
N SER A 288 8.80 0.67 0.38
CA SER A 288 9.56 -0.54 0.05
C SER A 288 8.80 -1.76 0.53
N ILE A 289 8.34 -2.61 -0.39
CA ILE A 289 7.78 -3.94 -0.11
C ILE A 289 8.88 -4.96 -0.34
N GLU A 290 9.16 -5.77 0.67
CA GLU A 290 10.32 -6.65 0.74
C GLU A 290 9.95 -8.07 1.17
N LYS A 291 10.89 -9.00 0.99
CA LYS A 291 10.71 -10.39 1.36
C LYS A 291 10.47 -10.50 2.86
N ASN A 292 9.38 -11.16 3.26
CA ASN A 292 9.21 -11.57 4.66
C ASN A 292 10.39 -12.51 5.04
N PRO A 293 11.22 -12.15 6.02
CA PRO A 293 12.40 -12.94 6.38
C PRO A 293 12.06 -14.29 7.02
N ASN A 294 10.82 -14.47 7.48
CA ASN A 294 10.35 -15.65 8.20
C ASN A 294 9.50 -16.58 7.32
N ILE A 295 9.16 -16.17 6.09
CA ILE A 295 8.31 -16.94 5.18
C ILE A 295 8.93 -17.04 3.79
N ASN A 296 9.12 -18.28 3.33
CA ASN A 296 9.76 -18.56 2.05
C ASN A 296 8.82 -18.47 0.83
N TRP A 297 7.50 -18.56 1.01
CA TRP A 297 6.55 -18.70 -0.10
C TRP A 297 5.71 -17.45 -0.40
N ILE A 298 5.24 -16.70 0.61
CA ILE A 298 4.54 -15.41 0.45
C ILE A 298 5.16 -14.35 1.34
N SER A 299 5.13 -13.10 0.89
CA SER A 299 5.63 -11.95 1.62
C SER A 299 4.52 -10.99 2.02
N ILE A 300 3.40 -10.95 1.28
CA ILE A 300 2.19 -10.14 1.58
C ILE A 300 0.97 -10.79 0.86
N ASP A 301 -0.13 -11.08 1.55
CA ASP A 301 -1.29 -11.84 0.98
C ASP A 301 -2.57 -11.00 0.78
N MET A 302 -2.84 -10.03 1.65
CA MET A 302 -4.05 -9.21 1.61
C MET A 302 -3.73 -7.79 2.06
N PHE A 303 -3.02 -7.05 1.21
CA PHE A 303 -2.50 -5.73 1.54
C PHE A 303 -3.22 -4.65 0.73
N THR A 304 -3.72 -3.62 1.42
CA THR A 304 -4.37 -2.47 0.81
C THR A 304 -3.65 -1.17 1.14
N PHE A 305 -3.31 -0.41 0.11
CA PHE A 305 -2.79 0.95 0.19
C PHE A 305 -3.84 1.92 -0.35
N ARG A 306 -4.37 2.80 0.51
CA ARG A 306 -5.45 3.71 0.17
C ARG A 306 -5.11 5.16 0.46
N ASN A 307 -5.43 6.06 -0.49
CA ASN A 307 -5.24 7.51 -0.32
C ASN A 307 -3.79 7.89 0.03
N MET A 308 -2.88 7.70 -0.92
CA MET A 308 -1.45 7.92 -0.72
C MET A 308 -0.95 9.14 -1.48
N TRP A 309 -0.23 10.04 -0.79
CA TRP A 309 0.52 11.12 -1.41
C TRP A 309 2.02 10.88 -1.23
N LEU A 310 2.69 10.44 -2.29
CA LEU A 310 4.08 10.02 -2.29
C LEU A 310 4.94 11.06 -3.01
N ILE A 311 6.03 11.49 -2.37
CA ILE A 311 7.06 12.35 -2.96
C ILE A 311 8.40 11.64 -2.84
N VAL A 312 8.97 11.30 -3.99
CA VAL A 312 10.27 10.64 -4.09
C VAL A 312 11.36 11.70 -4.13
N GLU A 313 12.28 11.65 -3.17
CA GLU A 313 13.39 12.59 -3.10
C GLU A 313 14.58 12.18 -3.95
N ALA A 314 14.98 10.91 -3.88
CA ALA A 314 16.08 10.39 -4.67
C ALA A 314 15.66 10.24 -6.15
N PRO A 315 16.36 10.89 -7.11
CA PRO A 315 15.93 10.92 -8.50
C PRO A 315 15.74 9.55 -9.16
N GLU A 316 16.59 8.57 -8.82
CA GLU A 316 16.58 7.23 -9.44
C GLU A 316 15.59 6.25 -8.79
N ASN A 317 15.00 6.61 -7.64
CA ASN A 317 14.12 5.71 -6.90
C ASN A 317 12.68 5.72 -7.43
N PRO A 318 11.90 4.66 -7.15
CA PRO A 318 10.46 4.63 -7.39
C PRO A 318 9.67 5.28 -6.25
N ALA A 319 8.38 5.59 -6.49
CA ALA A 319 7.43 5.87 -5.41
C ALA A 319 7.10 4.60 -4.60
N VAL A 320 6.95 3.47 -5.29
CA VAL A 320 6.76 2.14 -4.70
C VAL A 320 7.79 1.18 -5.27
N ARG A 321 8.66 0.65 -4.41
CA ARG A 321 9.55 -0.46 -4.76
C ARG A 321 8.98 -1.77 -4.25
N ILE A 322 8.94 -2.77 -5.13
CA ILE A 322 8.81 -4.17 -4.72
C ILE A 322 10.16 -4.84 -4.97
N ALA A 323 10.78 -5.35 -3.92
CA ALA A 323 12.08 -6.00 -4.02
C ALA A 323 11.99 -7.37 -4.73
N SER A 324 13.14 -7.85 -5.20
CA SER A 324 13.27 -9.21 -5.71
C SER A 324 12.90 -10.24 -4.62
N GLY A 325 12.33 -11.37 -5.02
CA GLY A 325 11.96 -12.45 -4.09
C GLY A 325 10.61 -12.26 -3.38
N VAL A 326 9.93 -11.13 -3.59
CA VAL A 326 8.61 -10.86 -3.04
C VAL A 326 7.55 -11.64 -3.83
N ALA A 327 7.00 -12.69 -3.22
CA ALA A 327 5.75 -13.27 -3.68
C ALA A 327 4.58 -12.59 -2.96
N PHE A 328 3.51 -12.30 -3.68
CA PHE A 328 2.29 -11.78 -3.06
C PHE A 328 1.03 -12.36 -3.65
N HIS A 329 -0.01 -12.37 -2.83
CA HIS A 329 -1.40 -12.53 -3.25
C HIS A 329 -2.15 -11.23 -2.87
N ASN A 330 -3.23 -10.93 -3.58
CA ASN A 330 -4.19 -9.82 -3.35
C ASN A 330 -3.59 -8.50 -2.82
N LEU A 331 -2.77 -7.85 -3.66
CA LEU A 331 -2.23 -6.52 -3.40
C LEU A 331 -3.06 -5.44 -4.09
N VAL A 332 -3.53 -4.44 -3.34
CA VAL A 332 -4.39 -3.37 -3.81
C VAL A 332 -3.80 -1.99 -3.53
N PHE A 333 -3.73 -1.16 -4.56
CA PHE A 333 -3.54 0.29 -4.47
C PHE A 333 -4.80 0.96 -5.03
N ASP A 334 -5.55 1.70 -4.20
CA ASP A 334 -6.80 2.36 -4.60
C ASP A 334 -7.08 3.66 -3.82
N GLY A 335 -8.16 4.38 -4.13
CA GLY A 335 -8.45 5.71 -3.59
C GLY A 335 -7.64 6.80 -4.28
N THR A 336 -7.30 7.88 -3.61
CA THR A 336 -6.56 8.99 -4.23
C THR A 336 -5.05 8.76 -4.16
N HIS A 337 -4.40 8.41 -5.29
CA HIS A 337 -2.94 8.26 -5.34
C HIS A 337 -2.28 9.38 -6.14
N SER A 338 -1.34 10.08 -5.52
CA SER A 338 -0.45 11.03 -6.21
C SER A 338 1.00 10.65 -5.94
N TRP A 339 1.71 10.28 -6.99
CA TRP A 339 3.09 9.83 -6.97
C TRP A 339 3.95 10.87 -7.70
N ASN A 340 4.81 11.54 -6.96
CA ASN A 340 5.56 12.68 -7.47
C ASN A 340 7.07 12.45 -7.38
N GLY A 341 7.82 12.85 -8.40
CA GLY A 341 9.27 12.70 -8.40
C GLY A 341 9.75 11.33 -8.88
N GLY A 342 11.02 11.03 -8.62
CA GLY A 342 11.62 9.73 -8.87
C GLY A 342 11.74 9.37 -10.36
N LYS A 343 12.16 8.13 -10.61
CA LYS A 343 12.31 7.55 -11.95
C LYS A 343 11.12 6.69 -12.33
N TYR A 344 10.48 6.07 -11.35
CA TYR A 344 9.37 5.16 -11.55
C TYR A 344 8.22 5.50 -10.62
N GLY A 345 6.99 5.18 -11.04
CA GLY A 345 5.87 5.10 -10.11
C GLY A 345 6.01 3.85 -9.25
N LEU A 346 5.67 2.70 -9.83
CA LEU A 346 5.96 1.38 -9.28
C LEU A 346 7.14 0.75 -10.02
N TYR A 347 8.09 0.20 -9.27
CA TYR A 347 9.19 -0.58 -9.80
C TYR A 347 9.29 -1.94 -9.12
N TRP A 348 9.22 -2.99 -9.93
CA TRP A 348 9.42 -4.36 -9.52
C TRP A 348 10.22 -5.11 -10.58
N LYS A 349 11.52 -5.29 -10.32
CA LYS A 349 12.39 -6.16 -11.10
C LYS A 349 12.79 -7.35 -10.25
N ASP A 350 12.23 -8.49 -10.59
CA ASP A 350 12.30 -9.69 -9.79
C ASP A 350 13.05 -10.80 -10.51
N THR A 351 14.03 -11.33 -9.79
CA THR A 351 14.93 -12.39 -10.22
C THR A 351 14.95 -13.56 -9.23
N GLU A 352 14.21 -13.47 -8.12
CA GLU A 352 14.36 -14.40 -6.98
C GLU A 352 13.04 -15.04 -6.53
N THR A 353 11.86 -14.51 -6.93
CA THR A 353 10.58 -15.10 -6.50
C THR A 353 10.45 -16.54 -6.99
N LYS A 354 9.98 -17.41 -6.10
CA LYS A 354 9.87 -18.87 -6.31
C LYS A 354 8.45 -19.36 -6.61
N GLY A 355 7.49 -18.45 -6.74
CA GLY A 355 6.08 -18.78 -6.90
C GLY A 355 5.33 -17.76 -7.76
N VAL A 356 4.08 -18.09 -8.08
CA VAL A 356 3.18 -17.21 -8.83
C VAL A 356 2.67 -16.10 -7.92
N GLY A 357 2.81 -14.85 -8.36
CA GLY A 357 2.10 -13.71 -7.77
C GLY A 357 0.66 -13.65 -8.31
N ILE A 358 -0.31 -13.28 -7.48
CA ILE A 358 -1.73 -13.32 -7.86
C ILE A 358 -2.44 -12.04 -7.39
N ASN A 359 -3.26 -11.47 -8.27
CA ASN A 359 -4.15 -10.34 -8.01
C ASN A 359 -3.41 -9.06 -7.57
N LEU A 360 -2.84 -8.35 -8.55
CA LEU A 360 -2.38 -6.98 -8.37
C LEU A 360 -3.43 -6.01 -8.90
N THR A 361 -3.98 -5.16 -8.05
CA THR A 361 -4.91 -4.11 -8.45
C THR A 361 -4.32 -2.75 -8.17
N MET A 362 -4.27 -1.88 -9.18
CA MET A 362 -3.74 -0.53 -9.08
C MET A 362 -4.72 0.43 -9.76
N LYS A 363 -5.29 1.34 -8.97
CA LYS A 363 -6.35 2.23 -9.40
C LYS A 363 -6.10 3.67 -9.00
N ASN A 364 -6.59 4.60 -9.82
CA ASN A 364 -6.72 6.02 -9.46
C ASN A 364 -5.36 6.67 -9.13
N ILE A 365 -4.34 6.36 -9.93
CA ILE A 365 -2.96 6.81 -9.74
C ILE A 365 -2.64 7.96 -10.68
N ARG A 366 -2.09 9.04 -10.12
CA ARG A 366 -1.48 10.15 -10.86
C ARG A 366 0.03 10.17 -10.62
N MET A 367 0.82 9.95 -11.66
CA MET A 367 2.28 10.09 -11.63
C MET A 367 2.71 11.41 -12.27
N GLU A 368 3.49 12.23 -11.57
CA GLU A 368 3.93 13.54 -12.06
C GLU A 368 5.35 13.91 -11.63
N GLN A 369 5.92 14.91 -12.32
CA GLN A 369 7.16 15.56 -11.92
C GLN A 369 8.34 14.60 -11.75
N GLY A 370 8.46 13.59 -12.63
CA GLY A 370 9.61 12.70 -12.57
C GLY A 370 10.94 13.47 -12.52
N LYS A 371 11.94 12.88 -11.86
CA LYS A 371 13.26 13.48 -11.63
C LYS A 371 14.38 12.83 -12.45
N ALA A 372 14.13 11.66 -13.04
CA ALA A 372 15.09 10.94 -13.86
C ALA A 372 14.43 10.30 -15.09
N ARG A 373 15.22 10.17 -16.16
CA ARG A 373 14.77 9.64 -17.46
C ARG A 373 14.87 8.12 -17.53
N GLY A 374 14.12 7.53 -18.47
CA GLY A 374 14.24 6.11 -18.81
C GLY A 374 13.53 5.16 -17.84
N GLY A 375 12.69 5.68 -16.95
CA GLY A 375 11.83 4.86 -16.11
C GLY A 375 10.46 4.62 -16.69
N HIS A 376 9.51 4.18 -15.87
CA HIS A 376 8.11 3.91 -16.25
C HIS A 376 7.17 4.24 -15.10
N ILE A 377 5.93 4.62 -15.40
CA ILE A 377 4.89 4.74 -14.36
C ILE A 377 4.69 3.40 -13.69
N ILE A 378 4.60 2.31 -14.47
CA ILE A 378 4.51 0.93 -13.97
C ILE A 378 5.61 0.11 -14.64
N HIS A 379 6.53 -0.43 -13.84
CA HIS A 379 7.57 -1.34 -14.30
C HIS A 379 7.49 -2.65 -13.54
N ILE A 380 7.08 -3.73 -14.23
CA ILE A 380 6.98 -5.07 -13.66
C ILE A 380 7.73 -6.06 -14.54
N GLU A 381 8.75 -6.68 -13.96
CA GLU A 381 9.48 -7.82 -14.50
C GLU A 381 9.47 -8.94 -13.46
N HIS A 382 8.47 -9.82 -13.51
CA HIS A 382 8.27 -10.86 -12.49
C HIS A 382 9.12 -12.12 -12.74
N ASN A 383 9.74 -12.77 -11.76
CA ASN A 383 10.62 -13.93 -12.01
C ASN A 383 9.88 -15.22 -12.49
N PHE A 384 8.69 -15.47 -11.96
CA PHE A 384 7.92 -16.67 -12.30
C PHE A 384 6.74 -16.35 -13.24
N GLY A 385 5.62 -15.90 -12.68
CA GLY A 385 4.52 -15.28 -13.41
C GLY A 385 3.64 -14.50 -12.44
N LEU A 386 3.07 -13.38 -12.90
CA LEU A 386 2.12 -12.55 -12.16
C LEU A 386 0.74 -12.63 -12.81
N HIS A 387 -0.27 -13.13 -12.09
CA HIS A 387 -1.61 -13.39 -12.60
C HIS A 387 -2.62 -12.37 -12.09
N GLY A 388 -3.52 -11.89 -12.95
CA GLY A 388 -4.62 -11.01 -12.54
C GLY A 388 -4.12 -9.60 -12.22
N VAL A 389 -3.54 -8.93 -13.22
CA VAL A 389 -3.08 -7.54 -13.07
C VAL A 389 -4.17 -6.59 -13.57
N ILE A 390 -4.62 -5.68 -12.73
CA ILE A 390 -5.60 -4.64 -13.06
C ILE A 390 -4.92 -3.28 -12.89
N LEU A 391 -4.78 -2.54 -13.98
CA LEU A 391 -4.30 -1.17 -14.02
C LEU A 391 -5.46 -0.29 -14.52
N GLU A 392 -6.04 0.54 -13.65
CA GLU A 392 -7.28 1.27 -13.98
C GLU A 392 -7.20 2.75 -13.56
N ASN A 393 -7.65 3.65 -14.44
CA ASN A 393 -7.68 5.09 -14.16
C ASN A 393 -6.30 5.61 -13.70
N ILE A 394 -5.28 5.36 -14.52
CA ILE A 394 -3.91 5.80 -14.26
C ILE A 394 -3.56 6.89 -15.26
N TYR A 395 -3.11 8.02 -14.73
CA TYR A 395 -2.59 9.14 -15.51
C TYR A 395 -1.13 9.34 -15.16
N GLY A 396 -0.27 9.47 -16.18
CA GLY A 396 1.09 9.94 -15.95
C GLY A 396 1.48 11.04 -16.92
N CYS A 397 2.17 12.05 -16.40
CA CYS A 397 2.67 13.13 -17.21
C CYS A 397 3.98 13.73 -16.73
N HIS A 398 4.78 14.21 -17.69
CA HIS A 398 5.99 15.04 -17.50
C HIS A 398 7.11 14.43 -16.60
N GLY A 399 8.37 14.73 -16.94
CA GLY A 399 9.50 14.52 -16.02
C GLY A 399 10.27 13.19 -16.12
N GLY A 400 10.13 12.41 -17.19
CA GLY A 400 11.11 11.36 -17.50
C GLY A 400 10.66 9.89 -17.40
N PRO A 401 9.66 9.48 -16.58
CA PRO A 401 9.08 8.15 -16.66
C PRO A 401 8.28 7.95 -17.96
N GLY A 402 8.45 6.80 -18.60
CA GLY A 402 7.61 6.27 -19.67
C GLY A 402 6.27 5.75 -19.16
N GLY A 403 5.54 5.03 -20.02
CA GLY A 403 4.23 4.50 -19.66
C GLY A 403 4.33 3.20 -18.86
N ILE A 404 3.98 2.08 -19.49
CA ILE A 404 3.88 0.76 -18.83
C ILE A 404 4.92 -0.20 -19.42
N TYR A 405 5.65 -0.90 -18.55
CA TYR A 405 6.56 -1.99 -18.88
C TYR A 405 6.16 -3.27 -18.15
N LEU A 406 5.85 -4.35 -18.87
CA LEU A 406 5.42 -5.63 -18.28
C LEU A 406 6.18 -6.81 -18.88
N ARG A 407 6.64 -7.72 -18.02
CA ARG A 407 7.18 -9.04 -18.35
C ARG A 407 6.63 -10.10 -17.42
N ARG A 408 6.30 -11.28 -17.97
CA ARG A 408 5.74 -12.44 -17.26
C ARG A 408 4.43 -12.11 -16.52
N CYS A 409 3.60 -11.25 -17.12
CA CYS A 409 2.29 -10.87 -16.60
C CYS A 409 1.15 -11.54 -17.39
N HIS A 410 0.16 -12.09 -16.69
CA HIS A 410 -0.91 -12.91 -17.24
C HIS A 410 -2.28 -12.39 -16.80
N LYS A 411 -3.27 -12.40 -17.71
CA LYS A 411 -4.61 -11.84 -17.45
C LYS A 411 -4.53 -10.37 -17.02
N VAL A 412 -3.93 -9.55 -17.89
CA VAL A 412 -3.71 -8.12 -17.62
C VAL A 412 -4.89 -7.32 -18.17
N SER A 413 -5.41 -6.38 -17.38
CA SER A 413 -6.43 -5.43 -17.80
C SER A 413 -5.95 -4.01 -17.55
N ILE A 414 -5.78 -3.24 -18.63
CA ILE A 414 -5.41 -1.82 -18.61
C ILE A 414 -6.65 -1.03 -19.03
N ARG A 415 -7.16 -0.17 -18.16
CA ARG A 415 -8.39 0.60 -18.40
C ARG A 415 -8.21 2.06 -18.06
N ASN A 416 -8.76 2.97 -18.88
CA ASN A 416 -8.73 4.41 -18.61
C ASN A 416 -7.30 4.90 -18.30
N PHE A 417 -6.33 4.45 -19.10
CA PHE A 417 -4.93 4.82 -18.92
C PHE A 417 -4.61 6.01 -19.81
N SER A 418 -3.91 7.01 -19.30
CA SER A 418 -3.44 8.13 -20.12
C SER A 418 -1.99 8.46 -19.81
N PHE A 419 -1.18 8.51 -20.87
CA PHE A 419 0.20 8.95 -20.81
C PHE A 419 0.44 10.16 -21.70
N VAL A 420 0.96 11.22 -21.10
CA VAL A 420 1.31 12.46 -21.80
C VAL A 420 2.76 12.80 -21.51
N SER A 421 3.62 12.69 -22.52
CA SER A 421 4.99 13.17 -22.38
C SER A 421 5.19 14.58 -22.95
N ASP A 422 6.22 15.26 -22.46
CA ASP A 422 6.68 16.51 -23.06
C ASP A 422 7.42 16.18 -24.36
N LYS A 423 7.03 16.82 -25.48
CA LYS A 423 7.67 16.65 -26.80
C LYS A 423 9.19 16.87 -26.80
N ARG A 424 9.69 17.59 -25.79
CA ARG A 424 11.12 17.91 -25.63
C ARG A 424 11.93 16.80 -24.97
N ASP A 425 11.26 15.78 -24.45
CA ASP A 425 11.90 14.67 -23.76
C ASP A 425 11.84 13.44 -24.68
N PRO A 426 12.97 12.83 -25.10
CA PRO A 426 12.96 11.58 -25.86
C PRO A 426 12.48 10.48 -24.93
N VAL A 427 11.16 10.34 -24.86
CA VAL A 427 10.52 9.56 -23.82
C VAL A 427 10.62 8.07 -24.14
N PRO A 428 10.90 7.22 -23.12
CA PRO A 428 10.86 5.77 -23.27
C PRO A 428 9.48 5.27 -23.70
N ASP A 429 9.38 3.97 -23.95
CA ASP A 429 8.17 3.33 -24.44
C ASP A 429 6.92 3.71 -23.62
N ALA A 430 5.84 4.08 -24.33
CA ALA A 430 4.54 4.33 -23.74
C ALA A 430 3.90 3.01 -23.25
N LEU A 431 4.13 1.96 -24.02
CA LEU A 431 3.78 0.61 -23.65
C LEU A 431 4.88 -0.31 -24.16
N ASP A 432 5.46 -1.10 -23.26
CA ASP A 432 6.41 -2.14 -23.58
C ASP A 432 5.96 -3.45 -22.91
N ILE A 433 5.39 -4.32 -23.73
CA ILE A 433 5.01 -5.69 -23.37
C ILE A 433 5.64 -6.63 -24.40
N ASP A 434 5.93 -7.86 -24.01
CA ASP A 434 6.48 -8.87 -24.92
C ASP A 434 5.73 -10.21 -24.82
N GLU A 435 6.20 -11.20 -25.56
CA GLU A 435 5.62 -12.55 -25.57
C GLU A 435 5.70 -13.28 -24.22
N SER A 436 6.40 -12.75 -23.21
CA SER A 436 6.33 -13.30 -21.86
C SER A 436 4.99 -12.95 -21.17
N CYS A 437 4.20 -12.01 -21.70
CA CYS A 437 2.85 -11.73 -21.22
C CYS A 437 1.78 -12.58 -21.92
N THR A 438 0.58 -12.72 -21.31
CA THR A 438 -0.60 -13.33 -21.97
C THR A 438 -1.91 -12.66 -21.56
N LYS A 439 -2.91 -12.72 -22.44
CA LYS A 439 -4.28 -12.21 -22.19
C LYS A 439 -4.26 -10.76 -21.70
N VAL A 440 -3.62 -9.87 -22.48
CA VAL A 440 -3.50 -8.45 -22.16
C VAL A 440 -4.64 -7.69 -22.85
N SER A 441 -5.53 -7.10 -22.06
CA SER A 441 -6.64 -6.28 -22.54
C SER A 441 -6.38 -4.80 -22.26
N LEU A 442 -6.68 -3.95 -23.23
CA LEU A 442 -6.61 -2.50 -23.14
C LEU A 442 -7.98 -1.93 -23.47
N ALA A 443 -8.51 -1.05 -22.63
CA ALA A 443 -9.75 -0.33 -22.89
C ALA A 443 -9.58 1.14 -22.51
N ASN A 444 -9.94 2.05 -23.42
CA ASN A 444 -9.78 3.49 -23.23
C ASN A 444 -8.35 3.87 -22.79
N ALA A 445 -7.35 3.40 -23.55
CA ALA A 445 -5.94 3.68 -23.29
C ALA A 445 -5.42 4.71 -24.29
N HIS A 446 -4.94 5.84 -23.77
CA HIS A 446 -4.47 6.97 -24.54
C HIS A 446 -2.96 7.18 -24.34
N TRP A 447 -2.22 7.26 -25.43
CA TRP A 447 -0.77 7.45 -25.41
C TRP A 447 -0.44 8.63 -26.33
N TYR A 448 -0.11 9.79 -25.75
CA TYR A 448 0.17 10.99 -26.55
C TYR A 448 1.47 10.88 -27.36
N SER A 449 2.39 10.03 -26.92
CA SER A 449 3.79 9.99 -27.36
C SER A 449 4.47 8.72 -26.85
N GLY A 450 5.66 8.40 -27.37
CA GLY A 450 6.41 7.20 -27.02
C GLY A 450 6.09 6.03 -27.95
N ALA A 451 6.96 5.03 -27.97
CA ALA A 451 6.73 3.82 -28.75
C ALA A 451 5.78 2.85 -28.01
N VAL A 452 4.98 2.14 -28.79
CA VAL A 452 4.20 1.00 -28.31
C VAL A 452 4.87 -0.24 -28.88
N ARG A 453 5.43 -1.07 -27.99
CA ARG A 453 6.11 -2.31 -28.28
C ARG A 453 5.31 -3.45 -27.67
N THR A 454 4.97 -4.42 -28.51
CA THR A 454 4.18 -5.60 -28.10
C THR A 454 4.92 -6.91 -28.31
N GLY A 455 6.21 -6.86 -28.66
CA GLY A 455 7.01 -8.04 -29.02
C GLY A 455 6.31 -8.88 -30.08
N LYS A 456 6.27 -10.20 -29.86
CA LYS A 456 5.57 -11.15 -30.75
C LYS A 456 4.10 -11.39 -30.38
N LEU A 457 3.50 -10.55 -29.53
CA LEU A 457 2.08 -10.70 -29.20
C LEU A 457 1.22 -10.38 -30.43
N ARG A 458 0.16 -11.17 -30.63
CA ARG A 458 -0.82 -10.97 -31.70
C ARG A 458 -2.00 -10.17 -31.18
N THR A 459 -2.46 -9.19 -31.95
CA THR A 459 -3.72 -8.48 -31.68
C THR A 459 -4.89 -9.41 -32.04
N VAL A 460 -5.60 -9.92 -31.04
CA VAL A 460 -6.78 -10.78 -31.22
C VAL A 460 -8.04 -9.95 -31.50
N PHE A 461 -8.06 -8.70 -31.02
CA PHE A 461 -9.12 -7.72 -31.28
C PHE A 461 -8.58 -6.30 -31.13
N GLY A 462 -9.06 -5.37 -31.95
CA GLY A 462 -8.68 -3.96 -31.85
C GLY A 462 -9.62 -3.06 -32.64
N THR A 463 -10.09 -1.98 -32.02
CA THR A 463 -10.63 -0.81 -32.75
C THR A 463 -9.45 -0.02 -33.31
N SER A 464 -9.58 0.61 -34.49
CA SER A 464 -8.44 1.29 -35.14
C SER A 464 -7.64 2.17 -34.20
N THR A 465 -6.32 1.96 -34.25
CA THR A 465 -5.38 2.99 -33.88
C THR A 465 -5.44 4.08 -34.94
N THR A 466 -5.87 5.28 -34.60
CA THR A 466 -5.72 6.40 -35.53
C THR A 466 -4.23 6.52 -35.93
N PRO A 467 -3.90 6.63 -37.22
CA PRO A 467 -2.50 6.60 -37.69
C PRO A 467 -1.61 7.66 -37.03
N GLN A 468 -2.21 8.76 -36.56
CA GLN A 468 -1.50 9.88 -35.95
C GLN A 468 -1.32 9.77 -34.43
N ALA A 469 -2.09 8.92 -33.73
CA ALA A 469 -2.08 8.91 -32.25
C ALA A 469 -1.94 7.52 -31.61
N LYS A 470 -1.88 6.42 -32.36
CA LYS A 470 -1.72 5.05 -31.81
C LYS A 470 -2.66 4.72 -30.64
N ASN A 471 -3.85 5.34 -30.61
CA ASN A 471 -4.83 5.19 -29.54
C ASN A 471 -5.70 3.96 -29.79
N ALA A 472 -5.82 3.08 -28.80
CA ALA A 472 -6.77 1.96 -28.87
C ALA A 472 -7.93 2.23 -27.92
N ILE A 473 -9.14 2.42 -28.46
CA ILE A 473 -10.37 2.48 -27.64
C ILE A 473 -10.61 1.12 -26.98
N LEU A 474 -10.38 0.03 -27.71
CA LEU A 474 -10.37 -1.33 -27.19
C LEU A 474 -9.37 -2.17 -27.98
N ALA A 475 -8.48 -2.90 -27.30
CA ALA A 475 -7.56 -3.86 -27.91
C ALA A 475 -7.30 -5.06 -26.98
N MET A 476 -7.05 -6.24 -27.55
CA MET A 476 -6.68 -7.45 -26.83
C MET A 476 -5.50 -8.15 -27.51
N TYR A 477 -4.51 -8.55 -26.73
CA TYR A 477 -3.26 -9.19 -27.18
C TYR A 477 -3.07 -10.57 -26.52
N ASP A 478 -2.57 -11.54 -27.30
CA ASP A 478 -2.20 -12.87 -26.79
C ASP A 478 -0.99 -13.51 -27.52
N ARG A 479 -0.49 -14.64 -27.00
CA ARG A 479 0.69 -15.35 -27.53
C ARG A 479 0.39 -16.15 -28.81
N PRO A 480 1.32 -16.22 -29.76
CA PRO A 480 1.16 -16.92 -31.03
C PRO A 480 0.86 -18.44 -31.01
N ALA A 481 1.24 -19.22 -29.97
CA ALA A 481 1.45 -20.66 -30.18
C ALA A 481 1.17 -21.64 -29.01
N ARG A 482 0.58 -21.24 -27.86
CA ARG A 482 0.48 -22.16 -26.69
C ARG A 482 -0.90 -22.64 -26.27
N HIS A 483 -2.00 -22.15 -26.85
CA HIS A 483 -3.32 -22.67 -26.53
C HIS A 483 -4.21 -22.76 -27.78
N PRO A 484 -4.40 -23.96 -28.38
CA PRO A 484 -5.37 -24.16 -29.46
C PRO A 484 -6.83 -23.89 -29.03
N GLY A 485 -7.10 -23.70 -27.74
CA GLY A 485 -8.45 -23.51 -27.18
C GLY A 485 -8.91 -22.07 -26.95
N MET A 486 -8.07 -21.05 -27.16
CA MET A 486 -8.54 -19.65 -27.16
C MET A 486 -8.14 -18.98 -28.46
N GLN A 487 -8.75 -19.43 -29.56
CA GLN A 487 -8.57 -18.83 -30.87
C GLN A 487 -9.51 -17.64 -31.11
N GLY A 488 -10.32 -17.22 -30.12
CA GLY A 488 -11.35 -16.21 -30.35
C GLY A 488 -11.80 -15.43 -29.13
N ILE A 489 -12.19 -14.17 -29.36
CA ILE A 489 -13.21 -13.54 -28.51
C ILE A 489 -14.49 -14.31 -28.75
N GLN A 490 -15.11 -14.85 -27.70
CA GLN A 490 -16.49 -15.31 -27.78
C GLN A 490 -17.37 -14.10 -27.46
N ILE A 491 -18.11 -13.60 -28.45
CA ILE A 491 -19.20 -12.64 -28.21
C ILE A 491 -20.47 -13.47 -28.09
N ASP A 492 -20.99 -13.61 -26.87
CA ASP A 492 -22.20 -14.39 -26.61
C ASP A 492 -23.37 -13.91 -27.47
N GLY A 493 -24.07 -14.85 -28.10
CA GLY A 493 -25.16 -14.58 -29.05
C GLY A 493 -24.71 -14.32 -30.50
N THR A 494 -23.44 -14.54 -30.82
CA THR A 494 -22.92 -14.51 -32.21
C THR A 494 -22.26 -15.84 -32.56
N GLY A 495 -22.46 -16.31 -33.79
CA GLY A 495 -21.63 -17.35 -34.38
C GLY A 495 -20.21 -16.83 -34.52
N THR A 496 -19.25 -17.60 -34.01
CA THR A 496 -17.83 -17.24 -34.05
C THR A 496 -17.02 -18.31 -34.73
N TRP A 497 -16.08 -17.89 -35.57
CA TRP A 497 -15.13 -18.77 -36.21
C TRP A 497 -13.75 -18.15 -36.20
N HIS A 498 -12.76 -19.02 -36.04
CA HIS A 498 -11.38 -18.63 -35.90
C HIS A 498 -10.49 -19.49 -36.79
N HIS A 499 -9.49 -18.84 -37.37
CA HIS A 499 -8.40 -19.50 -38.06
C HIS A 499 -7.09 -18.91 -37.58
N SER A 500 -6.15 -19.77 -37.20
CA SER A 500 -4.75 -19.40 -37.03
C SER A 500 -3.88 -20.39 -37.78
N GLY A 501 -2.98 -19.87 -38.62
CA GLY A 501 -2.11 -20.68 -39.43
C GLY A 501 -1.21 -19.84 -40.31
N ARG A 502 -0.26 -20.50 -40.97
CA ARG A 502 0.59 -19.87 -41.98
C ARG A 502 -0.18 -19.75 -43.28
N LEU A 503 -0.25 -18.55 -43.84
CA LEU A 503 -0.84 -18.26 -45.14
C LEU A 503 0.27 -17.87 -46.11
N ALA A 504 0.55 -18.76 -47.08
CA ALA A 504 1.61 -18.53 -48.05
C ALA A 504 1.34 -17.30 -48.92
N SER A 505 2.38 -16.69 -49.48
CA SER A 505 2.23 -15.59 -50.44
C SER A 505 1.33 -16.03 -51.63
N GLY A 506 0.34 -15.21 -51.96
CA GLY A 506 -0.70 -15.48 -52.97
C GLY A 506 -1.79 -16.48 -52.55
N ALA A 507 -1.67 -17.12 -51.38
CA ALA A 507 -2.66 -18.07 -50.90
C ALA A 507 -3.95 -17.39 -50.44
N LYS A 508 -5.05 -18.15 -50.49
CA LYS A 508 -6.39 -17.69 -50.12
C LYS A 508 -6.93 -18.53 -48.96
N LEU A 509 -7.57 -17.85 -48.01
CA LEU A 509 -8.30 -18.46 -46.91
C LEU A 509 -9.79 -18.13 -47.06
N THR A 510 -10.60 -19.17 -47.23
CA THR A 510 -12.07 -19.01 -47.32
C THR A 510 -12.65 -18.75 -45.94
N LEU A 511 -13.44 -17.69 -45.82
CA LEU A 511 -14.11 -17.33 -44.58
C LEU A 511 -15.44 -18.10 -44.46
N PRO A 512 -15.89 -18.42 -43.24
CA PRO A 512 -16.96 -19.38 -42.91
C PRO A 512 -18.37 -18.79 -42.97
N PHE A 513 -18.55 -17.65 -43.65
CA PHE A 513 -19.84 -16.99 -43.78
C PHE A 513 -20.22 -16.89 -45.27
N ASN A 514 -21.51 -16.83 -45.53
CA ASN A 514 -22.05 -16.84 -46.89
C ASN A 514 -22.89 -15.60 -47.15
N ASP A 515 -23.44 -15.55 -48.36
CA ASP A 515 -24.40 -14.56 -48.81
C ASP A 515 -25.65 -14.41 -47.92
N ARG A 516 -25.95 -15.36 -47.03
CA ARG A 516 -27.08 -15.28 -46.09
C ARG A 516 -26.71 -14.72 -44.72
N THR A 517 -25.43 -14.53 -44.45
CA THR A 517 -24.96 -13.94 -43.19
C THR A 517 -25.23 -12.44 -43.20
N PRO A 518 -26.11 -11.91 -42.32
CA PRO A 518 -26.55 -10.52 -42.41
C PRO A 518 -25.40 -9.54 -42.27
N ILE A 519 -24.53 -9.77 -41.28
CA ILE A 519 -23.34 -8.98 -41.01
C ILE A 519 -22.28 -9.89 -40.39
N ALA A 520 -21.08 -9.90 -40.96
CA ALA A 520 -19.89 -10.51 -40.39
C ALA A 520 -18.87 -9.42 -40.06
N THR A 521 -18.35 -9.40 -38.83
CA THR A 521 -17.13 -8.65 -38.50
C THR A 521 -15.94 -9.57 -38.64
N ILE A 522 -14.98 -9.18 -39.46
CA ILE A 522 -13.76 -9.94 -39.75
C ILE A 522 -12.60 -9.15 -39.16
N LEU A 523 -11.87 -9.78 -38.25
CA LEU A 523 -10.63 -9.26 -37.71
C LEU A 523 -9.50 -10.08 -38.28
N VAL A 524 -8.56 -9.41 -38.95
CA VAL A 524 -7.37 -10.02 -39.52
C VAL A 524 -6.17 -9.43 -38.82
N SER A 525 -5.23 -10.28 -38.41
CA SER A 525 -3.87 -9.90 -38.06
C SER A 525 -2.90 -10.85 -38.75
N ALA A 526 -1.80 -10.33 -39.28
CA ALA A 526 -0.75 -11.10 -39.91
C ALA A 526 0.64 -10.62 -39.48
N SER A 527 1.56 -11.56 -39.30
CA SER A 527 2.96 -11.30 -38.99
C SER A 527 3.88 -12.26 -39.74
N ASP A 528 4.98 -11.76 -40.32
CA ASP A 528 6.07 -12.59 -40.86
C ASP A 528 7.06 -13.06 -39.79
N GLY A 529 6.81 -12.76 -38.51
CA GLY A 529 7.67 -13.09 -37.38
C GLY A 529 8.81 -12.12 -37.12
N ASN A 530 9.06 -11.14 -38.01
CA ASN A 530 10.15 -10.16 -37.87
C ASN A 530 9.66 -8.71 -37.82
N ASP A 531 8.79 -8.24 -38.74
CA ASP A 531 8.38 -6.82 -38.80
C ASP A 531 7.05 -6.51 -39.52
N VAL A 532 6.54 -7.38 -40.39
CA VAL A 532 5.34 -7.07 -41.19
C VAL A 532 4.09 -7.35 -40.38
N GLN A 533 3.65 -6.39 -39.57
CA GLN A 533 2.37 -6.43 -38.87
C GLN A 533 1.27 -5.78 -39.73
N GLU A 534 0.41 -6.59 -40.33
CA GLU A 534 -0.85 -6.10 -40.89
C GLU A 534 -2.00 -6.47 -39.99
N ALA A 535 -2.89 -5.52 -39.72
CA ALA A 535 -4.11 -5.83 -38.98
C ALA A 535 -5.24 -4.92 -39.45
N GLY A 536 -6.45 -5.44 -39.45
CA GLY A 536 -7.62 -4.62 -39.71
C GLY A 536 -8.93 -5.33 -39.42
N GLN A 537 -9.96 -4.50 -39.37
CA GLN A 537 -11.34 -4.86 -39.14
C GLN A 537 -12.14 -4.51 -40.38
N VAL A 538 -12.85 -5.52 -40.86
CA VAL A 538 -13.68 -5.44 -42.05
C VAL A 538 -15.08 -5.90 -41.66
N MET A 539 -16.09 -5.18 -42.11
CA MET A 539 -17.48 -5.64 -42.02
C MET A 539 -17.92 -6.13 -43.38
N ALA A 540 -18.35 -7.38 -43.46
CA ALA A 540 -18.89 -7.96 -44.66
C ALA A 540 -20.40 -8.19 -44.51
N SER A 541 -21.16 -7.88 -45.56
CA SER A 541 -22.59 -8.15 -45.69
C SER A 541 -22.94 -8.26 -47.17
N HIS A 542 -23.59 -9.37 -47.58
CA HIS A 542 -24.17 -9.54 -48.92
C HIS A 542 -23.29 -9.04 -50.08
N GLY A 543 -22.08 -9.58 -50.23
CA GLY A 543 -21.15 -9.21 -51.31
C GLY A 543 -20.59 -7.79 -51.22
N LYS A 544 -20.81 -7.10 -50.10
CA LYS A 544 -20.19 -5.81 -49.77
C LYS A 544 -19.26 -5.97 -48.60
N THR A 545 -18.06 -5.43 -48.79
CA THR A 545 -17.00 -5.43 -47.79
C THR A 545 -16.69 -3.98 -47.46
N VAL A 546 -17.02 -3.55 -46.24
CA VAL A 546 -16.74 -2.21 -45.76
C VAL A 546 -15.52 -2.31 -44.85
N PHE A 547 -14.46 -1.60 -45.24
CA PHE A 547 -13.32 -1.42 -44.37
C PHE A 547 -13.72 -0.54 -43.19
N VAL A 548 -13.62 -1.06 -41.98
CA VAL A 548 -13.97 -0.30 -40.78
C VAL A 548 -12.74 0.45 -40.27
N SER A 549 -11.60 -0.26 -40.19
CA SER A 549 -10.50 0.17 -39.32
C SER A 549 -9.26 -0.70 -39.56
N GLY A 550 -8.02 -0.19 -39.41
CA GLY A 550 -6.81 -1.03 -39.49
C GLY A 550 -5.52 -0.30 -39.91
N THR A 551 -4.42 -1.04 -40.00
CA THR A 551 -3.21 -0.56 -40.68
C THR A 551 -3.61 -0.29 -42.14
N GLY A 552 -3.18 0.83 -42.73
CA GLY A 552 -3.64 1.28 -44.06
C GLY A 552 -3.32 0.32 -45.23
N ARG A 553 -2.80 -0.87 -44.95
CA ARG A 553 -2.41 -1.91 -45.89
C ARG A 553 -3.44 -3.04 -46.05
N LEU A 554 -4.34 -3.28 -45.08
CA LEU A 554 -5.45 -4.21 -45.31
C LEU A 554 -6.44 -3.57 -46.30
N LYS A 555 -6.73 -4.22 -47.42
CA LYS A 555 -7.59 -3.70 -48.49
C LYS A 555 -8.84 -4.56 -48.69
N THR A 556 -9.84 -3.98 -49.33
CA THR A 556 -11.06 -4.69 -49.79
C THR A 556 -11.04 -4.97 -51.30
N ALA A 557 -9.88 -4.74 -51.93
CA ALA A 557 -9.62 -5.01 -53.34
C ALA A 557 -8.18 -5.49 -53.50
N PRO A 558 -7.85 -6.32 -54.51
CA PRO A 558 -6.50 -6.83 -54.70
C PRO A 558 -5.50 -5.70 -54.90
N THR A 559 -4.50 -5.58 -54.03
CA THR A 559 -3.31 -4.78 -54.29
C THR A 559 -2.07 -5.66 -54.32
N PRO A 560 -0.97 -5.23 -54.97
CA PRO A 560 0.26 -6.02 -55.06
C PRO A 560 1.02 -6.20 -53.75
N ASP A 561 0.59 -5.53 -52.67
CA ASP A 561 1.42 -5.25 -51.49
C ASP A 561 0.67 -5.28 -50.14
N GLY A 562 -0.39 -6.07 -50.00
CA GLY A 562 -1.16 -6.13 -48.75
C GLY A 562 -2.09 -7.33 -48.61
N LEU A 563 -2.58 -7.57 -47.40
CA LEU A 563 -3.70 -8.48 -47.19
C LEU A 563 -4.98 -7.89 -47.76
N CYS A 564 -5.78 -8.73 -48.39
CA CYS A 564 -7.02 -8.33 -49.03
C CYS A 564 -8.18 -9.20 -48.55
N VAL A 565 -9.27 -8.61 -48.08
CA VAL A 565 -10.55 -9.33 -47.92
C VAL A 565 -11.35 -9.11 -49.20
N LEU A 566 -11.47 -10.16 -50.01
CA LEU A 566 -12.17 -10.10 -51.30
C LEU A 566 -13.61 -10.59 -51.13
N PRO A 567 -14.62 -9.79 -51.56
CA PRO A 567 -16.00 -10.24 -51.58
C PRO A 567 -16.21 -11.34 -52.64
N GLY A 568 -17.08 -12.31 -52.33
CA GLY A 568 -17.51 -13.36 -53.27
C GLY A 568 -18.64 -14.23 -52.70
N ASP A 569 -18.92 -15.38 -53.32
CA ASP A 569 -19.88 -16.37 -52.79
C ASP A 569 -19.51 -16.82 -51.36
N ARG A 570 -18.20 -16.81 -51.09
CA ARG A 570 -17.61 -16.78 -49.77
C ARG A 570 -16.47 -15.79 -49.81
N ASP A 571 -16.47 -14.84 -48.88
CA ASP A 571 -15.37 -13.88 -48.78
C ASP A 571 -14.06 -14.61 -48.50
N GLN A 572 -12.97 -14.10 -49.07
CA GLN A 572 -11.65 -14.71 -48.97
C GLN A 572 -10.64 -13.71 -48.42
N LEU A 573 -9.82 -14.15 -47.47
CA LEU A 573 -8.60 -13.43 -47.12
C LEU A 573 -7.49 -13.88 -48.07
N VAL A 574 -6.81 -12.93 -48.72
CA VAL A 574 -5.70 -13.18 -49.63
C VAL A 574 -4.44 -12.51 -49.10
N ASN A 575 -3.34 -13.24 -49.05
CA ASN A 575 -2.04 -12.69 -48.68
C ASN A 575 -1.27 -12.22 -49.93
N ASN A 576 -1.19 -10.91 -50.20
CA ASN A 576 -0.32 -10.37 -51.26
C ASN A 576 0.89 -9.60 -50.69
N LEU A 577 1.36 -9.93 -49.49
CA LEU A 577 2.53 -9.26 -48.88
C LEU A 577 3.87 -9.59 -49.54
N GLY A 578 3.89 -10.51 -50.50
CA GLY A 578 5.13 -10.99 -51.14
C GLY A 578 5.93 -11.97 -50.27
N ALA A 579 5.44 -12.33 -49.09
CA ALA A 579 6.05 -13.29 -48.18
C ALA A 579 4.97 -14.13 -47.47
N ASP A 580 5.37 -15.30 -46.96
CA ASP A 580 4.51 -16.09 -46.09
C ASP A 580 4.31 -15.38 -44.76
N VAL A 581 3.08 -15.38 -44.26
CA VAL A 581 2.75 -14.76 -42.97
C VAL A 581 1.95 -15.70 -42.10
N ASP A 582 2.13 -15.60 -40.80
CA ASP A 582 1.22 -16.19 -39.83
C ASP A 582 -0.02 -15.30 -39.73
N VAL A 583 -1.19 -15.82 -40.09
CA VAL A 583 -2.47 -15.11 -39.95
C VAL A 583 -3.24 -15.58 -38.73
N VAL A 584 -3.99 -14.64 -38.15
CA VAL A 584 -5.10 -14.89 -37.24
C VAL A 584 -6.31 -14.19 -37.82
N VAL A 585 -7.37 -14.95 -38.06
CA VAL A 585 -8.64 -14.42 -38.56
C VAL A 585 -9.74 -14.80 -37.58
N SER A 586 -10.50 -13.81 -37.13
CA SER A 586 -11.70 -14.02 -36.34
C SER A 586 -12.89 -13.45 -37.08
N VAL A 587 -13.94 -14.26 -37.26
CA VAL A 587 -15.20 -13.84 -37.87
C VAL A 587 -16.30 -13.96 -36.83
N PHE A 588 -16.99 -12.85 -36.59
CA PHE A 588 -18.17 -12.75 -35.74
C PHE A 588 -19.38 -12.51 -36.63
N PHE A 589 -20.37 -13.38 -36.59
CA PHE A 589 -21.56 -13.28 -37.42
C PHE A 589 -22.82 -13.60 -36.61
N LYS A 590 -23.94 -13.01 -37.00
CA LYS A 590 -25.24 -13.28 -36.37
C LYS A 590 -26.06 -14.26 -37.20
#